data_AF-A0A7W1UA37-F1
#
_entry.id   AF-A0A7W1UA37-F1
#
_cell.length_a   1.000
_cell.length_b   1.000
_cell.length_c   1.000
_cell.angle_alpha   90.00
_cell.angle_beta   90.00
_cell.angle_gamma   90.00
#
_symmetry.space_group_name_H-M   'P 1'
#
loop_
_entity.id
_entity.type
_entity.pdbx_description
1 polymer ?
#
loop_
_entity_poly.entity_id
_entity_poly.type
_entity_poly.pdbx_seq_one_letter_code
_entity_poly.pdbx_strand_id
1 'polypeptide(L)' 'MEHLSTQHITTPVVRIGWPDQFIEHGTIPILREKYGLTSDAAVEKVLPLLKKPAEKTRSSAA' A
#
# COMPACT_ATOMS: atom_id res chain seq x y z
N MET A 1 2.19 -10.49 3.53
CA MET A 1 1.36 -10.16 4.72
C MET A 1 1.63 -11.16 5.84
N GLU A 2 1.50 -12.47 5.56
CA GLU A 2 1.80 -13.53 6.53
C GLU A 2 3.18 -13.40 7.19
N HIS A 3 4.25 -13.17 6.40
CA HIS A 3 5.60 -13.05 6.94
C HIS A 3 5.75 -11.89 7.93
N LEU A 4 5.14 -10.74 7.65
CA LEU A 4 5.16 -9.59 8.57
C LEU A 4 4.44 -9.92 9.88
N SER A 5 3.31 -10.64 9.79
CA SER A 5 2.56 -11.11 10.96
C SER A 5 3.36 -12.10 11.80
N THR A 6 3.99 -13.09 11.17
CA THR A 6 4.86 -14.08 11.85
C THR A 6 6.03 -13.42 12.56
N GLN A 7 6.60 -12.36 11.96
CA GLN A 7 7.68 -11.57 12.56
C GLN A 7 7.19 -10.53 13.59
N HIS A 8 5.88 -10.53 13.93
CA HIS A 8 5.26 -9.58 14.86
C HIS A 8 5.48 -8.10 14.46
N ILE A 9 5.62 -7.81 13.16
CA ILE A 9 5.75 -6.46 12.63
C ILE A 9 4.35 -5.85 12.52
N THR A 10 4.08 -4.82 13.33
CA THR A 10 2.75 -4.17 13.44
C THR A 10 2.62 -2.89 12.62
N THR A 11 3.61 -2.56 11.79
CA THR A 11 3.57 -1.41 10.89
C THR A 11 2.33 -1.49 9.99
N PRO A 12 1.49 -0.45 9.89
CA PRO A 12 0.32 -0.46 9.02
C PRO A 12 0.70 -0.70 7.55
N VAL A 13 -0.03 -1.61 6.88
CA VAL A 13 0.20 -1.96 5.48
C VAL A 13 -1.10 -1.82 4.70
N VAL A 14 -1.01 -1.28 3.48
CA VAL A 14 -2.13 -1.13 2.55
C VAL A 14 -1.92 -2.07 1.37
N ARG A 15 -2.97 -2.79 0.94
CA ARG A 15 -2.91 -3.61 -0.28
C ARG A 15 -3.30 -2.78 -1.49
N ILE A 16 -2.40 -2.74 -2.47
CA ILE A 16 -2.61 -2.17 -3.80
C ILE A 16 -2.32 -3.29 -4.78
N GLY A 17 -3.32 -3.66 -5.57
CA GLY A 17 -3.31 -4.91 -6.31
C GLY A 17 -4.63 -5.11 -7.04
N TRP A 18 -4.68 -6.14 -7.88
CA TRP A 18 -5.94 -6.59 -8.45
C TRP A 18 -6.89 -7.08 -7.34
N PRO A 19 -8.20 -6.89 -7.50
CA PRO A 19 -9.18 -7.49 -6.61
C PRO A 19 -9.14 -9.02 -6.74
N ASP A 20 -9.59 -9.72 -5.70
CA ASP A 20 -9.67 -11.18 -5.66
C ASP A 20 -10.89 -11.69 -6.44
N GLN A 21 -10.90 -11.44 -7.75
CA GLN A 21 -11.95 -11.83 -8.69
C GLN A 21 -11.38 -11.89 -10.11
N PHE A 22 -12.09 -12.57 -10.99
CA PHE A 22 -11.76 -12.53 -12.42
C PHE A 22 -11.92 -11.11 -12.98
N ILE A 23 -10.99 -10.71 -13.84
CA ILE A 23 -10.98 -9.42 -14.54
C ILE A 23 -11.18 -9.70 -16.02
N GLU A 24 -11.90 -8.83 -16.72
CA GLU A 24 -12.09 -8.96 -18.15
C GLU A 24 -10.78 -8.92 -18.95
N HIS A 25 -10.79 -9.57 -20.12
CA HIS A 25 -9.70 -9.40 -21.09
C HIS A 25 -9.75 -7.99 -21.68
N GLY A 26 -8.61 -7.32 -21.72
CA GLY A 26 -8.53 -5.96 -22.23
C GLY A 26 -7.11 -5.42 -22.23
N THR A 27 -6.96 -4.17 -22.65
CA THR A 27 -5.66 -3.51 -22.65
C THR A 27 -5.24 -3.14 -21.23
N ILE A 28 -4.00 -3.46 -20.89
CA ILE A 28 -3.45 -3.29 -19.54
C ILE A 28 -3.61 -1.85 -19.01
N PRO A 29 -3.37 -0.77 -19.79
CA PRO A 29 -3.52 0.60 -19.29
C PRO A 29 -4.94 0.91 -18.79
N ILE A 30 -5.95 0.53 -19.57
CA ILE A 30 -7.37 0.77 -19.25
C ILE A 30 -7.76 -0.01 -18.00
N LEU A 31 -7.35 -1.28 -17.90
CA LEU A 31 -7.64 -2.10 -16.73
C LEU A 31 -6.92 -1.55 -15.48
N ARG A 32 -5.67 -1.09 -15.61
CA ARG A 32 -4.97 -0.50 -14.45
C ARG A 32 -5.67 0.76 -13.96
N GLU A 33 -6.13 1.62 -14.86
CA GLU A 33 -6.89 2.81 -14.52
C GLU A 33 -8.21 2.46 -13.84
N LYS A 34 -8.99 1.54 -14.41
CA LYS A 34 -10.27 1.08 -13.86
C LYS A 34 -10.16 0.50 -12.45
N TYR A 35 -9.08 -0.25 -12.18
CA TYR A 35 -8.88 -0.94 -10.89
C TYR A 35 -7.93 -0.19 -9.94
N GLY A 36 -7.55 1.05 -10.24
CA GLY A 36 -6.74 1.88 -9.35
C GLY A 36 -5.30 1.39 -9.15
N LEU A 37 -4.75 0.72 -10.16
CA LEU A 37 -3.35 0.26 -10.23
C LEU A 37 -2.44 1.29 -10.91
N THR A 38 -2.79 2.57 -10.79
CA THR A 38 -2.00 3.71 -11.26
C THR A 38 -1.28 4.38 -10.08
N SER A 39 -0.24 5.14 -10.38
CA SER A 39 0.52 5.89 -9.36
C SER A 39 -0.36 6.88 -8.62
N ASP A 40 -1.25 7.59 -9.33
CA ASP A 40 -2.13 8.60 -8.73
C ASP A 40 -3.13 7.97 -7.77
N ALA A 41 -3.78 6.87 -8.17
CA ALA A 41 -4.70 6.13 -7.30
C ALA A 41 -3.99 5.55 -6.05
N ALA A 42 -2.74 5.13 -6.20
CA ALA A 42 -1.92 4.69 -5.07
C ALA A 42 -1.65 5.83 -4.08
N VAL A 43 -1.30 7.03 -4.59
CA VAL A 43 -1.05 8.22 -3.78
C VAL A 43 -2.33 8.66 -3.06
N GLU A 44 -3.46 8.77 -3.78
CA GLU A 44 -4.77 9.10 -3.21
C GLU A 44 -5.17 8.16 -2.08
N LYS A 45 -4.89 6.85 -2.23
CA LYS A 45 -5.20 5.84 -1.21
C LYS A 45 -4.29 5.94 0.03
N VAL A 46 -3.03 6.31 -0.16
CA VAL A 46 -2.01 6.31 0.91
C VAL A 46 -1.99 7.62 1.69
N LEU A 47 -2.11 8.77 1.03
CA LEU A 47 -2.09 10.10 1.67
C LEU A 47 -2.96 10.24 2.94
N PRO A 48 -4.24 9.81 2.97
CA PRO A 48 -5.06 9.94 4.18
C PRO A 48 -4.60 9.03 5.34
N LEU A 49 -3.82 7.99 5.05
CA LEU A 49 -3.31 7.04 6.04
C LEU A 49 -1.96 7.48 6.63
N LEU A 50 -1.28 8.42 5.97
CA LEU A 50 -0.06 9.02 6.46
C LEU A 50 -0.38 10.01 7.58
N LYS A 51 -0.38 9.53 8.83
CA LYS A 51 -0.21 10.43 9.97
C LYS A 51 1.19 11.04 9.86
N LYS A 52 1.29 12.38 9.91
CA LYS A 52 2.58 13.09 10.00
C LYS A 52 3.46 12.36 11.02
N PRO A 53 4.68 11.92 10.67
CA PRO A 53 5.48 11.15 11.62
C PRO A 53 5.69 11.99 12.86
N ALA A 54 5.26 11.50 14.03
CA ALA A 54 5.88 11.91 15.26
C ALA A 54 7.36 11.51 15.12
N GLU A 55 8.22 12.51 15.08
CA GLU A 55 9.66 12.43 15.03
C GLU A 55 10.16 11.42 16.07
N LYS A 56 10.37 10.16 15.67
CA LYS A 56 10.95 9.16 16.55
C LYS A 56 12.43 9.48 16.67
N THR A 57 12.79 10.07 17.80
CA THR A 57 14.14 10.18 18.36
C THR A 57 14.98 8.98 17.95
N ARG A 58 15.98 9.22 17.08
CA ARG A 58 17.11 8.30 16.93
C ARG A 58 17.83 8.30 18.27
N SER A 59 17.48 7.37 19.16
CA SER A 59 18.27 7.13 20.37
C SER A 59 19.60 6.51 19.93
N SER A 60 20.60 7.37 19.83
CA SER A 60 22.01 7.01 19.71
C SER A 60 22.40 6.13 20.89
N ALA A 61 22.92 4.94 20.62
CA ALA A 61 23.71 4.19 21.59
C ALA A 61 25.10 4.83 21.66
N ALA A 62 25.47 5.34 22.83
CA ALA A 62 26.84 5.64 23.26
C ALA A 62 26.93 5.40 24.77
#